data_AF-R1G3G3-F1
#
_entry.id   AF-R1G3G3-F1
#
_cell.length_a   1.000
_cell.length_b   1.000
_cell.length_c   1.000
_cell.angle_alpha   90.00
_cell.angle_beta   90.00
_cell.angle_gamma   90.00
#
_symmetry.space_group_name_H-M   'P 1'
#
loop_
_entity.id
_entity.type
_entity.pdbx_description
1 polymer ?
#
loop_
_entity_poly.entity_id
_entity_poly.type
_entity_poly.pdbx_seq_one_letter_code
_entity_poly.pdbx_strand_id
1 'polypeptide(L)'
;MMKLVVALPVRSLEDIKLVPTIDSDLVELRLDYLERPEDFDPSLIEDIKDRIIVTVRDPSEGGVKKVDEDWKASLYKKLHDMGVLYDVEARFLRKRNDIPFKGKIVSAHFFDRVPSIKEVEEIFEGFEEAWVRKIALTAKEGYKELLAHFARKGFAVMSMGSNPIERIAFTVLGSELIYASFDEGLETAPGQMNYKKVREILSCLGLR
;
A
#
# COMPACT_ATOMS: atom_id res chain seq x y z
N MET A 1 0.88 16.70 1.32
CA MET A 1 -0.58 16.51 1.23
C MET A 1 -0.84 15.01 1.14
N MET A 2 -1.88 14.53 1.83
CA MET A 2 -2.28 13.13 1.77
C MET A 2 -2.73 12.75 0.36
N LYS A 3 -2.49 11.50 -0.05
CA LYS A 3 -2.95 10.95 -1.35
C LYS A 3 -3.99 9.84 -1.17
N LEU A 4 -5.05 9.89 -1.97
CA LEU A 4 -6.00 8.80 -2.15
C LEU A 4 -5.41 7.76 -3.10
N VAL A 5 -5.19 6.56 -2.57
CA VAL A 5 -4.77 5.38 -3.32
C VAL A 5 -5.96 4.46 -3.52
N VAL A 6 -6.20 4.06 -4.77
CA VAL A 6 -7.19 3.02 -5.09
C VAL A 6 -6.47 1.72 -5.30
N ALA A 7 -6.74 0.72 -4.46
CA ALA A 7 -6.18 -0.61 -4.62
C ALA A 7 -6.98 -1.38 -5.68
N LEU A 8 -6.29 -1.80 -6.73
CA LEU A 8 -6.83 -2.60 -7.83
C LEU A 8 -6.26 -4.02 -7.74
N PRO A 9 -7.06 -5.03 -7.37
CA PRO A 9 -6.65 -6.43 -7.48
C PRO A 9 -6.53 -6.79 -8.96
N VAL A 10 -5.31 -7.00 -9.46
CA VAL A 10 -5.07 -7.35 -10.86
C VAL A 10 -5.32 -8.85 -11.01
N ARG A 11 -6.48 -9.23 -11.54
CA ARG A 11 -6.85 -10.64 -11.79
C ARG A 11 -6.54 -11.05 -13.22
N SER A 12 -6.49 -10.07 -14.13
CA SER A 12 -6.01 -10.17 -15.50
C SER A 12 -5.14 -8.96 -15.84
N LEU A 13 -4.17 -9.11 -16.77
CA LEU A 13 -3.38 -7.97 -17.27
C LEU A 13 -4.25 -6.90 -17.94
N GLU A 14 -5.44 -7.27 -18.41
CA GLU A 14 -6.44 -6.33 -18.94
C GLU A 14 -6.94 -5.34 -17.89
N ASP A 15 -6.90 -5.68 -16.60
CA ASP A 15 -7.34 -4.79 -15.52
C ASP A 15 -6.48 -3.51 -15.44
N ILE A 16 -5.23 -3.55 -15.93
CA ILE A 16 -4.34 -2.39 -16.00
C ILE A 16 -4.97 -1.27 -16.86
N LYS A 17 -5.77 -1.62 -17.86
CA LYS A 17 -6.48 -0.65 -18.71
C LYS A 17 -7.55 0.15 -17.95
N LEU A 18 -7.92 -0.26 -16.73
CA LEU A 18 -8.82 0.49 -15.87
C LEU A 18 -8.16 1.71 -15.22
N VAL A 19 -6.83 1.71 -15.05
CA VAL A 19 -6.09 2.76 -14.33
C VAL A 19 -6.44 4.18 -14.81
N PRO A 20 -6.48 4.49 -16.12
CA PRO A 20 -6.81 5.83 -16.59
C PRO A 20 -8.22 6.30 -16.21
N THR A 21 -9.15 5.36 -15.97
CA THR A 21 -10.56 5.64 -15.64
C THR A 21 -10.80 5.87 -14.14
N ILE A 22 -9.80 5.60 -13.30
CA ILE A 22 -9.89 5.76 -11.85
C ILE A 22 -9.50 7.19 -11.49
N ASP A 23 -10.45 7.92 -10.89
CA ASP A 23 -10.23 9.28 -10.38
C ASP A 23 -9.75 9.23 -8.92
N SER A 24 -8.44 9.02 -8.79
CA SER A 24 -7.63 9.00 -7.58
C SER A 24 -6.25 9.64 -7.83
N ASP A 25 -5.50 9.88 -6.76
CA ASP A 25 -4.12 10.41 -6.88
C ASP A 25 -3.15 9.33 -7.36
N LEU A 26 -3.32 8.10 -6.89
CA LEU A 26 -2.55 6.93 -7.30
C LEU A 26 -3.47 5.69 -7.40
N VAL A 27 -3.07 4.71 -8.19
CA VAL A 27 -3.68 3.37 -8.25
C VAL A 27 -2.64 2.33 -7.85
N GLU A 28 -2.91 1.53 -6.82
CA GLU A 28 -2.07 0.40 -6.46
C GLU A 28 -2.46 -0.83 -7.29
N LEU A 29 -1.54 -1.30 -8.14
CA LEU A 29 -1.65 -2.56 -8.85
C LEU A 29 -1.19 -3.70 -7.93
N ARG A 30 -2.14 -4.47 -7.40
CA ARG A 30 -1.89 -5.66 -6.59
C ARG A 30 -1.67 -6.87 -7.49
N LEU A 31 -0.43 -7.06 -7.93
CA LEU A 31 -0.05 -8.13 -8.86
C LEU A 31 -0.12 -9.52 -8.22
N ASP A 32 -0.10 -9.62 -6.89
CA ASP A 32 -0.27 -10.90 -6.19
C ASP A 32 -1.66 -11.54 -6.39
N TYR A 33 -2.62 -10.83 -7.00
CA TYR A 33 -3.92 -11.38 -7.41
C TYR A 33 -3.91 -12.06 -8.79
N LEU A 34 -2.86 -11.86 -9.61
CA LEU A 34 -2.76 -12.50 -10.93
C LEU A 34 -2.65 -14.01 -10.76
N GLU A 35 -3.11 -14.77 -11.75
CA GLU A 35 -2.92 -16.22 -11.68
C GLU A 35 -1.44 -16.60 -11.62
N ARG A 36 -0.63 -15.93 -12.45
CA ARG A 36 0.82 -16.02 -12.51
C ARG A 36 1.39 -14.61 -12.53
N PRO A 37 1.75 -14.04 -11.36
CA PRO A 37 2.33 -12.70 -11.28
C PRO A 37 3.56 -12.52 -12.19
N GLU A 38 4.30 -13.60 -12.45
CA GLU A 38 5.48 -13.65 -13.33
C GLU A 38 5.18 -13.34 -14.80
N ASP A 39 3.92 -13.43 -15.23
CA ASP A 39 3.50 -13.05 -16.58
C ASP A 39 3.40 -11.52 -16.76
N PHE A 40 3.52 -10.74 -15.68
CA PHE A 40 3.54 -9.28 -15.76
C PHE A 40 4.85 -8.77 -16.38
N ASP A 41 4.75 -8.08 -17.51
CA ASP A 41 5.84 -7.29 -18.07
C ASP A 41 5.67 -5.80 -17.68
N PRO A 42 6.66 -5.19 -17.00
CA PRO A 42 6.64 -3.75 -16.72
C PRO A 42 6.46 -2.84 -17.95
N SER A 43 6.72 -3.28 -19.17
CA SER A 43 6.41 -2.48 -20.37
C SER A 43 4.93 -2.09 -20.49
N LEU A 44 4.01 -2.88 -19.89
CA LEU A 44 2.57 -2.65 -19.90
C LEU A 44 2.12 -1.40 -19.15
N ILE A 45 3.00 -0.85 -18.30
CA ILE A 45 2.68 0.28 -17.41
C ILE A 45 3.44 1.55 -17.77
N GLU A 46 4.22 1.57 -18.85
CA GLU A 46 5.09 2.71 -19.21
C GLU A 46 4.29 4.01 -19.34
N ASP A 47 3.13 3.96 -20.01
CA ASP A 47 2.27 5.13 -20.27
C ASP A 47 1.53 5.65 -19.02
N ILE A 48 1.52 4.87 -17.93
CA ILE A 48 0.77 5.18 -16.70
C ILE A 48 1.66 5.20 -15.45
N LYS A 49 2.99 5.12 -15.61
CA LYS A 49 3.95 4.92 -14.51
C LYS A 49 3.88 5.97 -13.41
N ASP A 50 3.54 7.21 -13.75
CA ASP A 50 3.45 8.32 -12.79
C ASP A 50 2.16 8.31 -11.95
N ARG A 51 1.22 7.40 -12.27
CA ARG A 51 -0.08 7.29 -11.60
C ARG A 51 -0.24 6.01 -10.77
N ILE A 52 0.77 5.15 -10.72
CA ILE A 52 0.63 3.82 -10.13
C ILE A 52 1.61 3.55 -8.99
N ILE A 53 1.21 2.63 -8.12
CA ILE A 53 2.07 1.92 -7.18
C ILE A 53 2.01 0.45 -7.61
N VAL A 54 3.15 -0.19 -7.86
CA VAL A 54 3.18 -1.65 -8.07
C VAL A 54 3.43 -2.36 -6.74
N THR A 55 2.63 -3.36 -6.42
CA THR A 55 2.73 -4.12 -5.17
C THR A 55 2.62 -5.62 -5.45
N VAL A 56 3.61 -6.39 -4.97
CA VAL A 56 3.53 -7.86 -4.89
C VAL A 56 3.53 -8.23 -3.41
N ARG A 57 2.35 -8.29 -2.79
CA ARG A 57 2.26 -8.49 -1.34
C ARG A 57 2.59 -9.94 -0.97
N ASP A 58 3.44 -10.14 0.02
CA ASP A 58 3.70 -11.48 0.58
C ASP A 58 2.48 -12.02 1.33
N PRO A 59 2.14 -13.33 1.23
CA PRO A 59 1.00 -13.90 1.95
C PRO A 59 1.05 -13.75 3.48
N SER A 60 2.24 -13.73 4.08
CA SER A 60 2.39 -13.48 5.53
C SER A 60 2.10 -12.02 5.92
N GLU A 61 2.02 -11.13 4.94
CA GLU A 61 1.60 -9.73 5.08
C GLU A 61 0.28 -9.45 4.34
N GLY A 62 -0.55 -10.46 4.13
CA GLY A 62 -1.90 -10.31 3.55
C GLY A 62 -1.97 -10.32 2.02
N GLY A 63 -0.93 -10.84 1.38
CA GLY A 63 -0.93 -11.15 -0.04
C GLY A 63 -1.75 -12.39 -0.37
N VAL A 64 -2.10 -12.54 -1.64
CA VAL A 64 -2.91 -13.69 -2.09
C VAL A 64 -2.03 -14.85 -2.54
N LYS A 65 -1.00 -14.56 -3.33
CA LYS A 65 -0.11 -15.58 -3.89
C LYS A 65 1.32 -15.41 -3.43
N LYS A 66 1.96 -16.56 -3.17
CA LYS A 66 3.39 -16.63 -2.99
C LYS A 66 4.07 -16.59 -4.35
N VAL A 67 5.06 -15.73 -4.49
CA VAL A 67 5.91 -15.62 -5.68
C VAL A 67 7.34 -16.02 -5.33
N ASP A 68 8.14 -16.26 -6.36
CA ASP A 68 9.58 -16.43 -6.20
C ASP A 68 10.24 -15.11 -5.73
N GLU A 69 11.11 -15.20 -4.71
CA GLU A 69 11.75 -14.03 -4.10
C GLU A 69 12.76 -13.37 -5.07
N ASP A 70 13.45 -14.14 -5.92
CA ASP A 70 14.41 -13.62 -6.90
C ASP A 70 13.71 -12.93 -8.08
N TRP A 71 12.57 -13.47 -8.53
CA TRP A 71 11.71 -12.79 -9.48
C TRP A 71 11.17 -11.47 -8.91
N LYS A 72 10.63 -11.48 -7.68
CA LYS A 72 10.12 -10.26 -7.01
C LYS A 72 11.23 -9.20 -6.86
N ALA A 73 12.43 -9.63 -6.49
CA ALA A 73 13.61 -8.77 -6.42
C ALA A 73 13.95 -8.15 -7.78
N SER A 74 13.97 -8.96 -8.83
CA SER A 74 14.26 -8.52 -10.21
C SER A 74 13.21 -7.54 -10.74
N LEU A 75 11.93 -7.78 -10.42
CA LEU A 75 10.84 -6.88 -10.75
C LEU A 75 11.04 -5.51 -10.10
N TYR A 76 11.30 -5.44 -8.79
CA TYR A 76 11.48 -4.15 -8.11
C TYR A 76 12.70 -3.37 -8.60
N LYS A 77 13.79 -4.04 -8.98
CA LYS A 77 14.93 -3.38 -9.64
C LYS A 77 14.54 -2.79 -10.99
N LYS A 78 13.84 -3.54 -11.84
CA LYS A 78 13.36 -3.03 -13.14
C LYS A 78 12.41 -1.85 -12.96
N LEU A 79 11.49 -1.93 -12.00
CA LEU A 79 10.57 -0.82 -11.66
C LEU A 79 11.32 0.40 -11.13
N HIS A 80 12.38 0.20 -10.33
CA HIS A 80 13.25 1.28 -9.88
C HIS A 80 13.91 2.01 -11.05
N ASP A 81 14.51 1.27 -11.97
CA ASP A 81 15.21 1.81 -13.15
C ASP A 81 14.25 2.57 -14.08
N MET A 82 12.98 2.14 -14.16
CA MET A 82 11.92 2.82 -14.90
C MET A 82 11.36 4.08 -14.20
N GLY A 83 11.73 4.31 -12.94
CA GLY A 83 11.18 5.39 -12.11
C GLY A 83 9.79 5.09 -11.53
N VAL A 84 9.27 3.87 -11.68
CA VAL A 84 7.94 3.47 -11.20
C VAL A 84 7.93 3.40 -9.67
N LEU A 85 6.86 3.89 -9.05
CA LEU A 85 6.65 3.75 -7.61
C LEU A 85 6.17 2.32 -7.27
N TYR A 86 6.70 1.76 -6.20
CA TYR A 86 6.29 0.45 -5.68
C TYR A 86 6.28 0.43 -4.16
N ASP A 87 5.54 -0.54 -3.63
CA ASP A 87 5.48 -0.87 -2.21
C ASP A 87 6.25 -2.19 -1.98
N VAL A 88 7.23 -2.14 -1.09
CA VAL A 88 8.05 -3.27 -0.68
C VAL A 88 8.00 -3.44 0.84
N GLU A 89 7.85 -4.68 1.31
CA GLU A 89 7.85 -4.99 2.74
C GLU A 89 9.22 -4.69 3.37
N ALA A 90 9.23 -4.06 4.54
CA ALA A 90 10.43 -3.89 5.36
C ALA A 90 11.09 -5.26 5.63
N ARG A 91 10.29 -6.29 5.91
CA ARG A 91 10.77 -7.66 6.12
C ARG A 91 11.49 -8.22 4.88
N PHE A 92 11.00 -7.92 3.69
CA PHE A 92 11.65 -8.35 2.45
C PHE A 92 12.98 -7.63 2.24
N LEU A 93 13.02 -6.31 2.47
CA LEU A 93 14.26 -5.51 2.42
C LEU A 93 15.33 -5.99 3.41
N ARG A 94 14.93 -6.44 4.62
CA ARG A 94 15.88 -7.01 5.60
C ARG A 94 16.50 -8.33 5.12
N LYS A 95 15.80 -9.10 4.29
CA LYS A 95 16.34 -10.31 3.65
C LYS A 95 17.15 -10.00 2.40
N ARG A 96 16.81 -8.93 1.69
CA ARG A 96 17.33 -8.56 0.37
C ARG A 96 17.80 -7.09 0.37
N ASN A 97 19.06 -6.88 0.70
CA ASN A 97 19.69 -5.55 0.77
C ASN A 97 20.01 -4.96 -0.62
N ASP A 98 19.79 -5.71 -1.68
CA ASP A 98 20.04 -5.33 -3.07
C ASP A 98 18.84 -4.62 -3.74
N ILE A 99 17.73 -4.44 -3.02
CA ILE A 99 16.53 -3.80 -3.53
C ILE A 99 16.55 -2.31 -3.17
N PRO A 100 16.49 -1.41 -4.17
CA PRO A 100 16.36 0.00 -3.89
C PRO A 100 15.05 0.28 -3.14
N PHE A 101 15.07 1.16 -2.14
CA PHE A 101 13.85 1.57 -1.42
C PHE A 101 13.73 3.10 -1.29
N LYS A 102 14.81 3.83 -1.55
CA LYS A 102 14.82 5.29 -1.46
C LYS A 102 13.77 5.88 -2.39
N GLY A 103 12.92 6.76 -1.87
CA GLY A 103 11.80 7.33 -2.62
C GLY A 103 10.67 6.34 -2.96
N LYS A 104 10.61 5.16 -2.32
CA LYS A 104 9.56 4.15 -2.51
C LYS A 104 8.72 3.98 -1.24
N ILE A 105 7.67 3.17 -1.29
CA ILE A 105 6.89 2.83 -0.10
C ILE A 105 7.55 1.65 0.58
N VAL A 106 7.85 1.78 1.87
CA VAL A 106 8.27 0.66 2.72
C VAL A 106 7.15 0.35 3.68
N SER A 107 6.73 -0.91 3.76
CA SER A 107 5.53 -1.28 4.51
C SER A 107 5.74 -2.42 5.50
N ALA A 108 4.87 -2.49 6.50
CA ALA A 108 4.75 -3.59 7.45
C ALA A 108 3.28 -3.83 7.80
N HIS A 109 2.87 -5.10 7.81
CA HIS A 109 1.48 -5.50 8.06
C HIS A 109 1.37 -6.45 9.25
N PHE A 110 0.41 -6.21 10.15
CA PHE A 110 0.19 -7.02 11.36
C PHE A 110 -1.25 -7.52 11.42
N PHE A 111 -1.46 -8.79 11.06
CA PHE A 111 -2.81 -9.37 10.99
C PHE A 111 -3.28 -9.96 12.33
N ASP A 112 -2.35 -10.35 13.18
CA ASP A 112 -2.57 -11.17 14.36
C ASP A 112 -2.32 -10.42 15.68
N ARG A 113 -1.74 -9.22 15.66
CA ARG A 113 -1.40 -8.46 16.87
C ARG A 113 -1.25 -6.96 16.62
N VAL A 114 -1.12 -6.20 17.70
CA VAL A 114 -0.72 -4.79 17.71
C VAL A 114 0.72 -4.73 18.23
N PRO A 115 1.71 -4.29 17.42
CA PRO A 115 3.10 -4.18 17.86
C PRO A 115 3.28 -3.00 18.84
N SER A 116 4.39 -3.01 19.57
CA SER A 116 4.76 -1.84 20.38
C SER A 116 5.30 -0.70 19.51
N ILE A 117 5.29 0.54 20.01
CA ILE A 117 5.91 1.68 19.31
C ILE A 117 7.39 1.39 18.99
N LYS A 118 8.14 0.89 19.97
CA LYS A 118 9.56 0.55 19.83
C LYS A 118 9.78 -0.48 18.73
N GLU A 119 8.96 -1.52 18.69
CA GLU A 119 9.06 -2.57 17.68
C GLU A 119 8.82 -2.02 16.26
N VAL A 120 7.84 -1.14 16.09
CA VAL A 120 7.61 -0.48 14.80
C VAL A 120 8.80 0.41 14.42
N GLU A 121 9.36 1.16 15.38
CA GLU A 121 10.56 1.97 15.14
C GLU A 121 11.75 1.10 14.68
N GLU A 122 11.99 -0.05 15.33
CA GLU A 122 13.04 -1.01 14.94
C GLU A 122 12.81 -1.62 13.53
N ILE A 123 11.55 -1.92 13.19
CA ILE A 123 11.20 -2.41 11.85
C ILE A 123 11.57 -1.38 10.78
N PHE A 124 11.34 -0.10 11.04
CA PHE A 124 11.56 0.99 10.09
C PHE A 124 12.93 1.68 10.18
N GLU A 125 13.79 1.28 11.12
CA GLU A 125 15.13 1.84 11.30
C GLU A 125 16.01 1.64 10.05
N GLY A 126 16.56 2.72 9.50
CA GLY A 126 17.35 2.66 8.27
C GLY A 126 16.52 2.73 6.99
N PHE A 127 15.20 2.91 7.09
CA PHE A 127 14.30 3.16 5.96
C PHE A 127 13.75 4.60 5.95
N GLU A 128 14.45 5.56 6.56
CA GLU A 128 14.04 6.97 6.64
C GLU A 128 14.02 7.67 5.28
N GLU A 129 14.78 7.17 4.31
CA GLU A 129 14.80 7.67 2.93
C GLU A 129 13.67 7.09 2.05
N ALA A 130 12.80 6.26 2.61
CA ALA A 130 11.55 5.88 1.94
C ALA A 130 10.69 7.12 1.66
N TRP A 131 9.92 7.10 0.57
CA TRP A 131 8.94 8.16 0.31
C TRP A 131 7.83 8.16 1.36
N VAL A 132 7.31 6.97 1.69
CA VAL A 132 6.31 6.77 2.74
C VAL A 132 6.65 5.49 3.50
N ARG A 133 6.60 5.56 4.83
CA ARG A 133 6.59 4.37 5.69
C ARG A 133 5.14 4.02 6.03
N LYS A 134 4.76 2.75 5.84
CA LYS A 134 3.36 2.31 5.85
C LYS A 134 3.12 1.21 6.88
N ILE A 135 2.13 1.41 7.74
CA ILE A 135 1.70 0.41 8.73
C ILE A 135 0.24 0.07 8.48
N ALA A 136 -0.07 -1.21 8.32
CA ALA A 136 -1.43 -1.70 8.35
C ALA A 136 -1.58 -2.78 9.41
N LEU A 137 -2.63 -2.71 10.22
CA LEU A 137 -2.83 -3.73 11.26
C LEU A 137 -4.30 -4.02 11.54
N THR A 138 -4.59 -5.25 11.97
CA THR A 138 -5.93 -5.65 12.41
C THR A 138 -6.27 -4.97 13.73
N ALA A 139 -7.41 -4.28 13.78
CA ALA A 139 -7.87 -3.58 14.97
C ALA A 139 -8.05 -4.55 16.15
N LYS A 140 -7.24 -4.33 17.19
CA LYS A 140 -7.31 -4.98 18.51
C LYS A 140 -6.99 -3.92 19.57
N GLU A 141 -7.14 -4.25 20.85
CA GLU A 141 -6.86 -3.31 21.95
C GLU A 141 -5.51 -2.55 21.77
N GLY A 142 -5.54 -1.23 22.00
CA GLY A 142 -4.36 -0.35 21.89
C GLY A 142 -3.96 0.11 20.47
N TYR A 143 -4.65 -0.35 19.42
CA TYR A 143 -4.28 0.03 18.05
C TYR A 143 -4.44 1.51 17.71
N LYS A 144 -5.42 2.20 18.31
CA LYS A 144 -5.73 3.59 17.96
C LYS A 144 -4.60 4.50 18.38
N GLU A 145 -4.08 4.30 19.58
CA GLU A 145 -2.95 5.01 20.15
C GLU A 145 -1.70 4.81 19.29
N LEU A 146 -1.42 3.56 18.89
CA LEU A 146 -0.30 3.24 18.01
C LEU A 146 -0.42 3.91 16.63
N LEU A 147 -1.55 3.71 15.93
CA LEU A 147 -1.72 4.27 14.59
C LEU A 147 -1.77 5.81 14.61
N ALA A 148 -2.40 6.42 15.63
CA ALA A 148 -2.42 7.86 15.79
C ALA A 148 -1.04 8.44 16.13
N HIS A 149 -0.19 7.68 16.83
CA HIS A 149 1.21 8.06 17.06
C HIS A 149 1.99 8.11 15.74
N PHE A 150 1.90 7.07 14.90
CA PHE A 150 2.64 7.00 13.64
C PHE A 150 2.07 7.91 12.55
N ALA A 151 0.75 8.12 12.48
CA ALA A 151 0.15 9.11 11.58
C ALA A 151 0.79 10.49 11.75
N ARG A 152 0.95 10.94 13.01
CA ARG A 152 1.59 12.23 13.32
C ARG A 152 3.09 12.28 13.01
N LYS A 153 3.74 11.13 12.82
CA LYS A 153 5.14 11.00 12.41
C LYS A 153 5.32 10.91 10.88
N GLY A 154 4.26 11.14 10.10
CA GLY A 154 4.32 11.06 8.64
C GLY A 154 4.38 9.62 8.14
N PHE A 155 3.61 8.72 8.74
CA PHE A 155 3.39 7.38 8.20
C PHE A 155 2.04 7.33 7.48
N ALA A 156 1.91 6.46 6.49
CA ALA A 156 0.61 5.96 6.08
C ALA A 156 0.14 4.88 7.07
N VAL A 157 -1.03 5.06 7.68
CA VAL A 157 -1.56 4.11 8.68
C VAL A 157 -2.96 3.62 8.32
N MET A 158 -3.18 2.32 8.50
CA MET A 158 -4.45 1.68 8.16
C MET A 158 -4.89 0.70 9.24
N SER A 159 -6.07 0.90 9.80
CA SER A 159 -6.77 -0.13 10.57
C SER A 159 -7.50 -1.08 9.63
N MET A 160 -7.37 -2.38 9.88
CA MET A 160 -8.09 -3.45 9.18
C MET A 160 -9.11 -4.07 10.13
N GLY A 161 -10.30 -4.40 9.63
CA GLY A 161 -11.34 -5.07 10.43
C GLY A 161 -12.01 -4.18 11.49
N SER A 162 -11.72 -2.88 11.56
CA SER A 162 -12.53 -1.89 12.30
C SER A 162 -13.54 -1.17 11.41
N ASN A 163 -14.27 -0.21 11.98
CA ASN A 163 -15.17 0.64 11.22
C ASN A 163 -14.39 1.37 10.11
N PRO A 164 -14.79 1.25 8.83
CA PRO A 164 -14.05 1.86 7.71
C PRO A 164 -13.84 3.38 7.82
N ILE A 165 -14.75 4.10 8.51
CA ILE A 165 -14.63 5.55 8.79
C ILE A 165 -13.30 5.87 9.51
N GLU A 166 -12.74 4.94 10.28
CA GLU A 166 -11.48 5.19 10.99
C GLU A 166 -10.30 5.46 10.05
N ARG A 167 -10.33 4.95 8.81
CA ARG A 167 -9.31 5.31 7.79
C ARG A 167 -9.35 6.79 7.45
N ILE A 168 -10.55 7.40 7.43
CA ILE A 168 -10.72 8.85 7.30
C ILE A 168 -10.21 9.56 8.55
N ALA A 169 -10.54 9.05 9.74
CA ALA A 169 -10.09 9.65 11.00
C ALA A 169 -8.55 9.69 11.09
N PHE A 170 -7.86 8.60 10.73
CA PHE A 170 -6.40 8.60 10.69
C PHE A 170 -5.81 9.52 9.61
N THR A 171 -6.53 9.71 8.51
CA THR A 171 -6.17 10.72 7.50
C THR A 171 -6.21 12.12 8.07
N VAL A 172 -7.27 12.47 8.82
CA VAL A 172 -7.36 13.75 9.55
C VAL A 172 -6.22 13.90 10.58
N LEU A 173 -5.78 12.79 11.18
CA LEU A 173 -4.67 12.76 12.14
C LEU A 173 -3.26 12.80 11.51
N GLY A 174 -3.16 12.79 10.18
CA GLY A 174 -1.88 12.95 9.47
C GLY A 174 -1.41 11.75 8.65
N SER A 175 -2.23 10.70 8.47
CA SER A 175 -1.86 9.59 7.58
C SER A 175 -1.56 10.09 6.17
N GLU A 176 -0.37 9.76 5.65
CA GLU A 176 0.09 10.28 4.35
C GLU A 176 -0.64 9.67 3.16
N LEU A 177 -1.09 8.42 3.29
CA LEU A 177 -1.88 7.73 2.29
C LEU A 177 -3.17 7.21 2.93
N ILE A 178 -4.23 7.18 2.13
CA ILE A 178 -5.46 6.45 2.43
C ILE A 178 -5.74 5.49 1.29
N TYR A 179 -6.03 4.24 1.64
CA TYR A 179 -6.34 3.18 0.68
C TYR A 179 -7.84 2.92 0.63
N ALA A 180 -8.39 2.92 -0.58
CA ALA A 180 -9.78 2.62 -0.90
C ALA A 180 -9.87 1.44 -1.87
N SER A 181 -11.03 0.77 -1.92
CA SER A 181 -11.30 -0.25 -2.92
C SER A 181 -11.72 0.37 -4.25
N PHE A 182 -11.37 -0.30 -5.36
CA PHE A 182 -11.83 0.09 -6.69
C PHE A 182 -13.35 -0.03 -6.82
N ASP A 183 -13.91 -1.14 -6.36
CA ASP A 183 -15.36 -1.35 -6.30
C ASP A 183 -15.76 -2.24 -5.11
N GLU A 184 -17.06 -2.34 -4.87
CA GLU A 184 -17.63 -3.27 -3.89
C GLU A 184 -17.29 -4.73 -4.26
N GLY A 185 -16.77 -5.51 -3.31
CA GLY A 185 -16.33 -6.89 -3.54
C GLY A 185 -14.94 -7.02 -4.19
N LEU A 186 -14.28 -5.89 -4.45
CA LEU A 186 -12.90 -5.81 -4.96
C LEU A 186 -11.94 -5.22 -3.91
N GLU A 187 -12.28 -5.34 -2.63
CA GLU A 187 -11.41 -4.95 -1.53
C GLU A 187 -10.15 -5.82 -1.49
N THR A 188 -9.00 -5.19 -1.29
CA THR A 188 -7.70 -5.84 -1.15
C THR A 188 -7.24 -5.95 0.31
N ALA A 189 -8.01 -5.37 1.23
CA ALA A 189 -7.81 -5.45 2.68
C ALA A 189 -9.15 -5.19 3.42
N PRO A 190 -9.41 -5.83 4.57
CA PRO A 190 -10.63 -5.60 5.34
C PRO A 190 -10.83 -4.13 5.75
N GLY A 191 -12.06 -3.64 5.58
CA GLY A 191 -12.46 -2.29 5.97
C GLY A 191 -12.11 -1.20 4.96
N GLN A 192 -11.80 -1.54 3.71
CA GLN A 192 -11.74 -0.56 2.61
C GLN A 192 -13.14 -0.10 2.22
N MET A 193 -13.30 1.20 1.98
CA MET A 193 -14.50 1.79 1.37
C MET A 193 -14.26 1.96 -0.13
N ASN A 194 -15.35 1.95 -0.90
CA ASN A 194 -15.30 2.34 -2.32
C ASN A 194 -14.68 3.74 -2.46
N TYR A 195 -13.75 3.89 -3.39
CA TYR A 195 -12.99 5.14 -3.56
C TYR A 195 -13.86 6.36 -3.84
N LYS A 196 -15.00 6.21 -4.52
CA LYS A 196 -15.93 7.32 -4.79
C LYS A 196 -16.48 7.88 -3.47
N LYS A 197 -16.78 6.99 -2.51
CA LYS A 197 -17.26 7.40 -1.18
C LYS A 197 -16.17 8.05 -0.35
N VAL A 198 -14.95 7.49 -0.39
CA VAL A 198 -13.79 8.11 0.28
C VAL A 198 -13.55 9.51 -0.26
N ARG A 199 -13.55 9.67 -1.58
CA ARG A 199 -13.37 10.95 -2.25
C ARG A 199 -14.43 11.98 -1.87
N GLU A 200 -15.70 11.59 -1.86
CA GLU A 200 -16.80 12.44 -1.41
C GLU A 200 -16.55 12.95 0.02
N ILE A 201 -16.23 12.05 0.96
CA ILE A 201 -15.97 12.40 2.36
C ILE A 201 -14.77 13.35 2.48
N LEU A 202 -13.66 13.06 1.79
CA LEU A 202 -12.46 13.91 1.83
C LEU A 202 -12.72 15.31 1.26
N SER A 203 -13.54 15.40 0.21
CA SER A 203 -13.94 16.70 -0.38
C SER A 203 -14.79 17.50 0.61
N CYS A 204 -15.73 16.84 1.32
CA CYS A 204 -16.53 17.48 2.37
C CYS A 204 -15.67 18.00 3.54
N LEU A 205 -14.54 17.35 3.82
CA LEU A 205 -13.59 17.76 4.86
C LEU A 205 -12.60 18.83 4.39
N GLY A 206 -12.63 19.25 3.12
CA GLY A 206 -11.64 20.17 2.54
C GLY A 206 -10.23 19.57 2.45
N LEU A 207 -10.14 18.23 2.42
CA LEU A 207 -8.88 17.49 2.28
C LEU A 207 -8.63 17.03 0.83
N ARG A 208 -9.57 17.34 -0.08
CA ARG A 208 -9.47 17.18 -1.53
C ARG A 208 -10.27 18.29 -2.21
#